data_AF-A0A3G8R7A0-F1
#
_entry.id   AF-A0A3G8R7A0-F1
#
_cell.length_a   1.000
_cell.length_b   1.000
_cell.length_c   1.000
_cell.angle_alpha   90.00
_cell.angle_beta   90.00
_cell.angle_gamma   90.00
#
_symmetry.space_group_name_H-M   'P 1'
#
loop_
_entity.id
_entity.type
_entity.pdbx_description
1 polymer ?
#
loop_
_entity_poly.entity_id
_entity_poly.type
_entity_poly.pdbx_seq_one_letter_code
_entity_poly.pdbx_strand_id
1 'polypeptide(L)'
;MNLSERLNEDMKQAMKSKDKFKLSTIRMVRSTIKNLEIDLKRNLDDNEVLDILSREIKQRKDALHEFEKAGRDELATSTKAEIEIIAQYLPEQLSEEEIKVIVQQTIQETGASSKAEMGKVMTALMPKVKGRADGKLVNQAVQQFLQ
;
A
#
# COMPACT_ATOMS: atom_id res chain seq x y z
N MET A 1 -2.94 18.99 5.64
CA MET A 1 -1.87 18.65 4.69
C MET A 1 -2.20 17.29 4.12
N ASN A 2 -2.34 17.18 2.80
CA ASN A 2 -2.60 15.91 2.12
C ASN A 2 -1.31 15.07 2.01
N LEU A 3 -1.39 13.81 1.57
CA LEU A 3 -0.24 12.90 1.51
C LEU A 3 0.85 13.38 0.54
N SER A 4 0.45 13.91 -0.62
CA SER A 4 1.39 14.45 -1.61
C SER A 4 2.18 15.65 -1.05
N GLU A 5 1.52 16.53 -0.30
CA GLU A 5 2.16 17.64 0.42
C GLU A 5 3.09 17.12 1.53
N ARG A 6 2.65 16.13 2.32
CA ARG A 6 3.48 15.51 3.36
C ARG A 6 4.76 14.93 2.80
N LEU A 7 4.67 14.16 1.71
CA LEU A 7 5.83 13.60 1.01
C LEU A 7 6.77 14.71 0.49
N ASN A 8 6.24 15.83 0.01
CA ASN A 8 7.06 16.95 -0.44
C ASN A 8 7.80 17.64 0.71
N GLU A 9 7.14 17.86 1.84
CA GLU A 9 7.79 18.44 3.03
C GLU A 9 8.86 17.50 3.60
N ASP A 10 8.57 16.21 3.74
CA ASP A 10 9.56 15.24 4.23
C ASP A 10 10.75 15.08 3.28
N MET A 11 10.54 15.21 1.96
CA MET A 11 11.63 15.29 1.00
C MET A 11 12.54 16.50 1.27
N LYS A 12 11.95 17.68 1.50
CA LYS A 12 12.72 18.89 1.83
C LYS A 12 13.47 18.73 3.15
N GLN A 13 12.86 18.09 4.14
CA GLN A 13 13.52 17.81 5.42
C GLN A 13 14.70 16.84 5.24
N ALA A 14 14.53 15.76 4.48
CA ALA A 14 15.62 14.82 4.16
C ALA A 14 16.77 15.51 3.41
N MET A 15 16.47 16.48 2.53
CA MET A 15 17.50 17.32 1.91
C MET A 15 18.27 18.16 2.93
N LYS A 16 17.57 18.81 3.87
CA LYS A 16 18.19 19.67 4.91
C LYS A 16 19.04 18.86 5.88
N SER A 17 18.55 17.68 6.30
CA SER A 17 19.28 16.78 7.21
C SER A 17 20.40 16.00 6.51
N LYS A 18 20.52 16.09 5.19
CA LYS A 18 21.45 15.30 4.36
C LYS A 18 21.24 13.80 4.47
N ASP A 19 20.02 13.37 4.83
CA ASP A 19 19.61 11.98 4.82
C ASP A 19 19.40 11.52 3.37
N LYS A 20 20.50 11.10 2.74
CA LYS A 20 20.52 10.72 1.32
C LYS A 20 19.59 9.54 1.04
N PHE A 21 19.51 8.59 1.96
CA PHE A 21 18.72 7.37 1.80
C PHE A 21 17.23 7.67 1.83
N LYS A 22 16.75 8.36 2.88
CA LYS A 22 15.35 8.80 2.95
C LYS A 22 14.97 9.70 1.78
N LEU A 23 15.89 10.58 1.37
CA LEU A 23 15.69 11.46 0.23
C LEU A 23 15.49 10.68 -1.09
N SER A 24 16.32 9.67 -1.38
CA SER A 24 16.16 8.85 -2.58
C SER A 24 14.85 8.07 -2.57
N THR A 25 14.49 7.46 -1.43
CA THR A 25 13.26 6.67 -1.30
C THR A 25 12.03 7.53 -1.52
N ILE A 26 11.95 8.69 -0.86
CA ILE A 26 10.81 9.62 -1.03
C ILE A 26 10.75 10.15 -2.46
N ARG A 27 11.89 10.49 -3.09
CA ARG A 27 11.90 10.95 -4.48
C ARG A 27 11.36 9.92 -5.44
N MET A 28 11.74 8.64 -5.29
CA MET A 28 11.25 7.57 -6.15
C MET A 28 9.72 7.44 -6.06
N VAL A 29 9.18 7.39 -4.86
CA VAL A 29 7.72 7.32 -4.63
C VAL A 29 7.01 8.53 -5.23
N ARG A 30 7.54 9.74 -5.02
CA ARG A 30 6.97 10.96 -5.59
C ARG A 30 7.03 10.98 -7.11
N SER A 31 8.07 10.43 -7.72
CA SER A 31 8.14 10.26 -9.18
C SER A 31 7.05 9.32 -9.68
N THR A 32 6.79 8.20 -9.00
CA THR A 32 5.66 7.30 -9.35
C THR A 32 4.32 8.03 -9.29
N ILE A 33 4.07 8.81 -8.23
CA ILE A 33 2.87 9.64 -8.10
C ILE A 33 2.80 10.64 -9.27
N LYS A 34 3.89 11.36 -9.55
CA LYS A 34 3.88 12.41 -10.55
C LYS A 34 3.69 11.89 -11.96
N ASN A 35 4.26 10.73 -12.28
CA ASN A 35 4.06 10.07 -13.56
C ASN A 35 2.58 9.73 -13.76
N LEU A 36 1.90 9.19 -12.75
CA LEU A 36 0.47 8.90 -12.87
C LEU A 36 -0.37 10.17 -13.01
N GLU A 37 -0.03 11.25 -12.32
CA GLU A 37 -0.70 12.55 -12.50
C GLU A 37 -0.55 13.10 -13.93
N ILE A 38 0.64 12.93 -14.53
CA ILE A 38 0.90 13.31 -15.92
C ILE A 38 0.03 12.48 -16.86
N ASP A 39 0.00 11.16 -16.67
CA ASP A 39 -0.78 10.24 -17.49
C ASP A 39 -2.29 10.55 -17.41
N LEU A 40 -2.79 10.84 -16.22
CA LEU A 40 -4.20 11.20 -15.98
C LEU A 40 -4.53 12.66 -16.26
N LYS A 41 -3.52 13.51 -16.49
CA LYS A 41 -3.63 14.97 -16.67
C LYS A 41 -4.37 15.67 -15.51
N ARG A 42 -4.24 15.15 -14.29
CA ARG A 42 -4.79 15.73 -13.07
C ARG A 42 -3.98 15.29 -11.85
N ASN A 43 -4.13 16.01 -10.75
CA ASN A 43 -3.56 15.58 -9.48
C ASN A 43 -4.29 14.35 -8.93
N LEU A 44 -3.58 13.55 -8.15
CA LEU A 44 -4.16 12.42 -7.42
C LEU A 44 -4.77 12.90 -6.09
N ASP A 45 -5.83 12.24 -5.67
CA ASP A 45 -6.33 12.37 -4.30
C ASP A 45 -5.53 11.47 -3.34
N ASP A 46 -5.74 11.63 -2.03
CA ASP A 46 -5.04 10.85 -1.01
C ASP A 46 -5.31 9.35 -1.12
N ASN A 47 -6.49 8.97 -1.59
CA ASN A 47 -6.88 7.58 -1.75
C ASN A 47 -6.07 6.91 -2.86
N GLU A 48 -5.86 7.60 -3.97
CA GLU A 48 -5.01 7.15 -5.07
C GLU A 48 -3.54 7.12 -4.69
N VAL A 49 -3.08 8.09 -3.87
CA VAL A 49 -1.71 8.09 -3.33
C VAL A 49 -1.49 6.90 -2.39
N LEU A 50 -2.45 6.57 -1.52
CA LEU A 50 -2.39 5.37 -0.67
C LEU A 50 -2.31 4.09 -1.49
N ASP A 51 -3.04 4.01 -2.60
CA ASP A 51 -3.00 2.85 -3.51
C ASP A 51 -1.61 2.68 -4.14
N ILE A 52 -0.96 3.79 -4.53
CA ILE A 52 0.44 3.78 -5.01
C ILE A 52 1.41 3.33 -3.92
N LEU A 53 1.33 3.92 -2.72
CA LEU A 53 2.20 3.59 -1.60
C LEU A 53 2.10 2.11 -1.22
N SER A 54 0.88 1.57 -1.19
CA SER A 54 0.63 0.14 -0.91
C SER A 54 1.28 -0.75 -1.97
N ARG A 55 1.18 -0.38 -3.25
CA ARG A 55 1.82 -1.09 -4.36
C ARG A 55 3.35 -1.04 -4.27
N GLU A 56 3.93 0.12 -3.94
CA GLU A 56 5.38 0.32 -3.78
C GLU A 56 5.94 -0.52 -2.62
N ILE A 57 5.21 -0.66 -1.51
CA ILE A 57 5.58 -1.59 -0.43
C ILE A 57 5.53 -3.03 -0.90
N LYS A 58 4.47 -3.43 -1.60
CA LYS A 58 4.33 -4.80 -2.10
C LYS A 58 5.52 -5.19 -2.98
N GLN A 59 5.85 -4.34 -3.96
CA GLN A 59 7.00 -4.58 -4.86
C GLN A 59 8.31 -4.73 -4.10
N ARG A 60 8.52 -3.94 -3.03
CA ARG A 60 9.70 -4.06 -2.18
C ARG A 60 9.69 -5.30 -1.31
N LYS A 61 8.53 -5.72 -0.79
CA LYS A 61 8.40 -7.00 -0.06
C LYS A 61 8.72 -8.19 -0.97
N ASP A 62 8.24 -8.15 -2.21
CA ASP A 62 8.53 -9.17 -3.22
C ASP A 62 10.04 -9.19 -3.53
N ALA A 63 10.66 -8.02 -3.76
CA ALA A 63 12.10 -7.91 -3.99
C ALA A 63 12.94 -8.36 -2.79
N LEU A 64 12.50 -8.00 -1.57
CA LEU A 64 13.15 -8.38 -0.32
C LEU A 64 13.23 -9.91 -0.21
N HIS A 65 12.12 -10.60 -0.45
CA HIS A 65 12.07 -12.07 -0.41
C HIS A 65 13.06 -12.70 -1.40
N GLU A 66 13.15 -12.16 -2.62
CA GLU A 66 14.09 -12.64 -3.63
C GLU A 66 15.55 -12.34 -3.27
N PHE A 67 15.84 -11.20 -2.64
CA PHE A 67 17.19 -10.88 -2.15
C PHE A 67 17.60 -11.80 -0.99
N GLU A 68 16.69 -12.08 -0.05
CA GLU A 68 16.94 -13.01 1.06
C GLU A 68 17.20 -14.43 0.54
N LYS A 69 16.39 -14.93 -0.40
CA LYS A 69 16.64 -16.23 -1.06
C LYS A 69 17.98 -16.29 -1.77
N ALA A 70 18.40 -15.20 -2.40
CA ALA A 70 19.65 -15.11 -3.13
C ALA A 70 20.88 -14.82 -2.26
N GLY A 71 20.72 -14.72 -0.93
CA GLY A 71 21.80 -14.39 0.01
C GLY A 71 22.41 -13.00 -0.23
N ARG A 72 21.58 -12.04 -0.68
CA ARG A 72 21.99 -10.65 -0.96
C ARG A 72 21.62 -9.74 0.21
N ASP A 73 22.28 -9.95 1.35
CA ASP A 73 21.92 -9.33 2.64
C ASP A 73 21.96 -7.79 2.62
N GLU A 74 22.90 -7.19 1.89
CA GLU A 74 22.97 -5.73 1.74
C GLU A 74 21.73 -5.17 1.03
N LEU A 75 21.27 -5.83 -0.04
CA LEU A 75 20.07 -5.44 -0.78
C LEU A 75 18.81 -5.69 0.03
N ALA A 76 18.75 -6.79 0.77
CA ALA A 76 17.66 -7.09 1.69
C ALA A 76 17.55 -6.03 2.79
N THR A 77 18.67 -5.65 3.40
CA THR A 77 18.73 -4.62 4.45
C THR A 77 18.29 -3.26 3.92
N SER A 78 18.82 -2.84 2.76
CA SER A 78 18.40 -1.60 2.10
C SER A 78 16.90 -1.62 1.80
N THR A 79 16.39 -2.72 1.26
CA THR A 79 14.97 -2.84 0.88
C THR A 79 14.04 -2.81 2.11
N LYS A 80 14.43 -3.44 3.22
CA LYS A 80 13.72 -3.34 4.51
C LYS A 80 13.62 -1.89 4.98
N ALA A 81 14.73 -1.16 4.95
CA ALA A 81 14.74 0.24 5.36
C ALA A 81 13.89 1.14 4.44
N GLU A 82 13.83 0.85 3.13
CA GLU A 82 12.90 1.53 2.22
C GLU A 82 11.44 1.26 2.57
N ILE A 83 11.08 0.01 2.89
CA ILE A 83 9.72 -0.36 3.30
C ILE A 83 9.32 0.42 4.55
N GLU A 84 10.21 0.50 5.55
CA GLU A 84 9.94 1.23 6.80
C GLU A 84 9.71 2.73 6.56
N ILE A 85 10.45 3.35 5.64
CA ILE A 85 10.24 4.76 5.28
C ILE A 85 8.86 4.94 4.63
N ILE A 86 8.50 4.08 3.68
CA ILE A 86 7.22 4.20 2.96
C ILE A 86 6.04 3.90 3.89
N ALA A 87 6.20 2.95 4.82
CA ALA A 87 5.17 2.56 5.78
C ALA A 87 4.72 3.73 6.68
N GLN A 88 5.57 4.73 6.92
CA GLN A 88 5.21 5.94 7.69
C GLN A 88 4.11 6.78 7.03
N TYR A 89 3.86 6.58 5.73
CA TYR A 89 2.84 7.28 4.95
C TYR A 89 1.56 6.48 4.78
N LEU A 90 1.53 5.22 5.23
CA LEU A 90 0.34 4.38 5.21
C LEU A 90 -0.30 4.33 6.60
N PRO A 91 -1.61 4.11 6.69
CA PRO A 91 -2.22 3.68 7.93
C PRO A 91 -1.69 2.29 8.32
N GLU A 92 -1.93 1.92 9.58
CA GLU A 92 -1.54 0.63 10.14
C GLU A 92 -1.99 -0.52 9.22
N GLN A 93 -0.99 -1.31 8.79
CA GLN A 93 -1.19 -2.43 7.89
C GLN A 93 -1.81 -3.60 8.62
N LEU A 94 -2.85 -4.18 8.03
CA LEU A 94 -3.53 -5.36 8.53
C LEU A 94 -2.70 -6.61 8.19
N SER A 95 -2.64 -7.54 9.13
CA SER A 95 -2.22 -8.92 8.91
C SER A 95 -3.21 -9.68 8.03
N GLU A 96 -2.77 -10.81 7.48
CA GLU A 96 -3.65 -11.66 6.66
C GLU A 96 -4.85 -12.17 7.48
N GLU A 97 -4.63 -12.48 8.75
CA GLU A 97 -5.65 -12.90 9.71
C GLU A 97 -6.67 -11.79 9.95
N GLU A 98 -6.23 -10.55 10.18
CA GLU A 98 -7.12 -9.40 10.36
C GLU A 98 -7.93 -9.11 9.10
N ILE A 99 -7.31 -9.22 7.92
CA ILE A 99 -8.03 -9.08 6.64
C ILE A 99 -9.16 -10.12 6.56
N LYS A 100 -8.86 -11.39 6.86
CA LYS A 100 -9.86 -12.48 6.83
C LYS A 100 -11.01 -12.21 7.80
N VAL A 101 -10.71 -11.75 9.02
CA VAL A 101 -11.73 -11.40 10.03
C VAL A 101 -12.64 -10.27 9.52
N ILE A 102 -12.06 -9.18 9.00
CA ILE A 102 -12.83 -8.04 8.49
C ILE A 102 -13.69 -8.45 7.28
N VAL A 103 -13.16 -9.31 6.41
CA VAL A 103 -13.90 -9.87 5.27
C VAL A 103 -15.11 -10.68 5.74
N GLN A 104 -14.92 -11.62 6.66
CA GLN A 104 -16.01 -12.45 7.19
C GLN A 104 -17.11 -11.60 7.85
N GLN A 105 -16.72 -10.62 8.68
CA GLN A 105 -17.66 -9.69 9.30
C GLN A 105 -18.45 -8.91 8.24
N THR A 106 -17.77 -8.42 7.20
CA THR A 106 -18.43 -7.65 6.14
C THR A 106 -19.36 -8.52 5.30
N ILE A 107 -19.03 -9.78 5.05
CA ILE A 107 -19.93 -10.74 4.39
C ILE A 107 -21.19 -10.97 5.24
N GLN A 108 -21.03 -11.15 6.56
CA GLN A 108 -22.16 -11.31 7.48
C GLN A 108 -23.05 -10.05 7.53
N GLU A 109 -22.45 -8.86 7.65
CA GLU A 109 -23.16 -7.57 7.67
C GLU A 109 -23.96 -7.34 6.37
N THR A 110 -23.39 -7.71 5.23
CA THR A 110 -24.05 -7.55 3.94
C THR A 110 -25.03 -8.68 3.62
N GLY A 111 -24.99 -9.80 4.35
CA GLY A 111 -25.78 -10.99 4.07
C GLY A 111 -25.44 -11.65 2.73
N ALA A 112 -24.26 -11.35 2.16
CA ALA A 112 -23.85 -11.88 0.87
C ALA A 112 -23.55 -13.38 0.97
N SER A 113 -24.03 -14.15 -0.01
CA SER A 113 -23.95 -15.62 0.01
C SER A 113 -23.28 -16.22 -1.23
N SER A 114 -23.06 -15.42 -2.28
CA SER A 114 -22.47 -15.89 -3.54
C SER A 114 -21.49 -14.89 -4.14
N LYS A 115 -20.62 -15.37 -5.03
CA LYS A 115 -19.73 -14.52 -5.84
C LYS A 115 -20.46 -13.46 -6.68
N ALA A 116 -21.74 -13.65 -7.01
CA ALA A 116 -22.52 -12.63 -7.71
C ALA A 116 -22.70 -11.36 -6.87
N GLU A 117 -22.63 -11.47 -5.54
CA GLU A 117 -22.78 -10.36 -4.60
C GLU A 117 -21.43 -9.74 -4.19
N MET A 118 -20.33 -10.15 -4.82
CA MET A 118 -18.98 -9.63 -4.57
C MET A 118 -18.93 -8.10 -4.58
N GLY A 119 -19.61 -7.44 -5.53
CA GLY A 119 -19.64 -5.98 -5.61
C GLY A 119 -20.22 -5.31 -4.36
N LYS A 120 -21.24 -5.93 -3.74
CA LYS A 120 -21.85 -5.46 -2.49
C LYS A 120 -20.87 -5.57 -1.32
N VAL A 121 -20.20 -6.72 -1.20
CA VAL A 121 -19.18 -6.95 -0.16
C VAL A 121 -18.02 -5.98 -0.33
N MET A 122 -17.48 -5.84 -1.54
CA MET A 122 -16.36 -4.94 -1.83
C MET A 122 -16.71 -3.48 -1.51
N THR A 123 -17.94 -3.03 -1.81
CA THR A 123 -18.38 -1.67 -1.50
C THR A 123 -18.36 -1.38 0.00
N ALA A 124 -18.80 -2.33 0.83
CA ALA A 124 -18.77 -2.20 2.29
C ALA A 124 -17.37 -2.44 2.91
N LEU A 125 -16.54 -3.25 2.25
CA LEU A 125 -15.24 -3.67 2.75
C LEU A 125 -14.14 -2.63 2.48
N MET A 126 -14.12 -2.04 1.28
CA MET A 126 -13.03 -1.14 0.87
C MET A 126 -12.78 0.01 1.86
N PRO A 127 -13.79 0.70 2.42
CA PRO A 127 -13.55 1.73 3.44
C PRO A 127 -12.84 1.22 4.71
N LYS A 128 -12.97 -0.07 5.04
CA LYS A 128 -12.35 -0.69 6.23
C LYS A 128 -10.88 -1.08 6.01
N VAL A 129 -10.49 -1.34 4.76
CA VAL A 129 -9.19 -1.94 4.41
C VAL A 129 -8.33 -1.09 3.47
N LYS A 130 -8.87 -0.02 2.88
CA LYS A 130 -8.14 0.83 1.92
C LYS A 130 -6.89 1.43 2.55
N GLY A 131 -5.75 1.30 1.86
CA GLY A 131 -4.44 1.72 2.35
C GLY A 131 -3.89 0.90 3.52
N ARG A 132 -4.67 -0.04 4.07
CA ARG A 132 -4.28 -0.91 5.20
C ARG A 132 -3.99 -2.34 4.76
N ALA A 133 -4.36 -2.72 3.54
CA ALA A 133 -4.16 -4.06 3.03
C ALA A 133 -3.91 -4.02 1.51
N ASP A 134 -3.20 -5.03 1.02
CA ASP A 134 -3.03 -5.25 -0.42
C ASP A 134 -4.37 -5.62 -1.07
N GLY A 135 -4.78 -4.86 -2.08
CA GLY A 135 -6.07 -5.07 -2.76
C GLY A 135 -6.22 -6.46 -3.38
N LYS A 136 -5.14 -7.12 -3.80
CA LYS A 136 -5.20 -8.50 -4.31
C LYS A 136 -5.46 -9.48 -3.16
N LEU A 137 -4.80 -9.32 -2.01
CA LEU A 137 -5.05 -10.15 -0.83
C LEU A 137 -6.49 -9.99 -0.33
N VAL A 138 -6.99 -8.75 -0.28
CA VAL A 138 -8.39 -8.47 0.05
C VAL A 138 -9.32 -9.20 -0.92
N ASN A 139 -9.10 -9.06 -2.23
CA ASN A 139 -9.94 -9.70 -3.24
C ASN A 139 -9.90 -11.23 -3.14
N GLN A 140 -8.72 -11.82 -2.94
CA GLN A 140 -8.54 -13.27 -2.75
C GLN A 140 -9.27 -13.76 -1.49
N ALA A 141 -9.16 -13.05 -0.38
CA ALA A 141 -9.87 -13.40 0.85
C ALA A 141 -11.39 -13.37 0.67
N VAL A 142 -11.93 -12.35 -0.03
CA VAL A 142 -13.37 -12.30 -0.31
C VAL A 142 -13.80 -13.45 -1.23
N GLN A 143 -13.02 -13.77 -2.26
CA GLN A 143 -13.29 -14.91 -3.15
C GLN A 143 -13.23 -16.26 -2.42
N GLN A 144 -12.41 -16.38 -1.37
CA GLN A 144 -12.30 -17.58 -0.56
C GLN A 144 -13.53 -17.79 0.32
N PHE A 145 -14.13 -16.71 0.84
CA PHE A 145 -15.28 -16.78 1.75
C PHE A 145 -16.64 -16.72 1.05
N LEU A 146 -16.71 -16.22 -0.18
CA LEU A 146 -17.91 -16.31 -1.03
C LEU A 146 -17.81 -17.54 -1.94
N GLN A 147 -18.81 -18.43 -1.87
CA GLN A 147 -18.91 -19.59 -2.76
C GLN A 147 -19.23 -19.18 -4.21
#